data_AF-A0AAV9RBK9-F1
#
_entry.id   AF-A0AAV9RBK9-F1
#
_cell.length_a   1.000
_cell.length_b   1.000
_cell.length_c   1.000
_cell.angle_alpha   90.00
_cell.angle_beta   90.00
_cell.angle_gamma   90.00
#
_symmetry.space_group_name_H-M   'P 1'
#
loop_
_entity.id
_entity.type
_entity.pdbx_description
1 polymer ?
#
loop_
_entity_poly.entity_id
_entity_poly.type
_entity_poly.pdbx_seq_one_letter_code
_entity_poly.pdbx_strand_id
1 'polypeptide(L)'
;MEQKADDEVNKDFRGSLPESVPSVQASIHHFQPSFTAQSGSNVVAPSIIGSCIGSVNISISMSKGSNDFSEESLNQDIAGSSGAQQIQNKVEECQQKVKATLRRKFEEELSVFDLSNYMRSEEGLLRLMPVVKTAQVANLKACNLTVMCCENLANGISSSQLRELDLSNNNLTDSGLKQLSNGLKNGKLEKLRLRSCNLTENSSVTLASVISSSCCQLKVLDLTDNDFKDIGVRNFSTGLGSSYCKLEQLCLSGCRVTEEGCTFLASALNSSHLKDLDLSYNHPGMSGQMLLSALLEDPHCTLQTLSVDQCGESRIQPGPRKYMKKLTLDPNTAHRDLSLSHGNQKATRWTKQSYPDHLDRFDFRTQVLCREGLTGRCYWETEWTGRVCIGVAYRRLCRKGEGHDCWLGRNDFSWGLNCTKDGYRILHGNMNDVVPATPNSNKVGVYLDWTAGALSFFRVTCGDLTLLHTFHTTFTEPVYPGFHLGWVDSTVLLC
;
A
#
# COMPACT_ATOMS: atom_id res chain seq x y z
N MET A 1 -16.54 -14.78 17.01
CA MET A 1 -17.15 -13.59 17.66
C MET A 1 -17.82 -13.98 18.97
N GLU A 2 -18.73 -14.96 18.96
CA GLU A 2 -19.41 -15.45 20.18
C GLU A 2 -18.43 -15.85 21.30
N GLN A 3 -17.43 -16.67 21.01
CA GLN A 3 -16.49 -17.15 22.05
C GLN A 3 -15.65 -16.03 22.71
N LYS A 4 -15.24 -15.01 21.94
CA LYS A 4 -14.56 -13.82 22.49
C LYS A 4 -15.50 -12.95 23.32
N ALA A 5 -16.78 -12.92 22.96
CA ALA A 5 -17.80 -12.19 23.70
C ALA A 5 -18.11 -12.94 25.01
N ASP A 6 -18.23 -14.27 25.00
CA ASP A 6 -18.42 -15.11 26.19
C ASP A 6 -17.27 -14.93 27.21
N ASP A 7 -16.02 -14.87 26.74
CA ASP A 7 -14.84 -14.63 27.60
C ASP A 7 -14.88 -13.23 28.26
N GLU A 8 -15.38 -12.22 27.55
CA GLU A 8 -15.47 -10.83 28.03
C GLU A 8 -16.61 -10.65 29.04
N VAL A 9 -17.77 -11.28 28.79
CA VAL A 9 -18.91 -11.28 29.73
C VAL A 9 -18.51 -11.93 31.04
N ASN A 10 -17.87 -13.11 31.01
CA ASN A 10 -17.48 -13.82 32.22
C ASN A 10 -16.42 -13.07 33.06
N LYS A 11 -15.65 -12.17 32.44
CA LYS A 11 -14.66 -11.32 33.13
C LYS A 11 -15.31 -10.16 33.90
N ASP A 12 -16.26 -9.45 33.31
CA ASP A 12 -16.97 -8.33 33.96
C ASP A 12 -18.01 -8.81 35.00
N PHE A 13 -18.63 -9.97 34.78
CA PHE A 13 -19.63 -10.54 35.70
C PHE A 13 -19.05 -10.99 37.05
N ARG A 14 -17.84 -11.56 37.05
CA ARG A 14 -17.19 -12.05 38.29
C ARG A 14 -16.78 -10.93 39.24
N GLY A 15 -16.58 -9.71 38.75
CA GLY A 15 -16.16 -8.56 39.56
C GLY A 15 -17.28 -7.82 40.30
N SER A 16 -18.55 -8.16 40.05
CA SER A 16 -19.72 -7.34 40.49
C SER A 16 -20.71 -8.08 41.40
N LEU A 17 -20.44 -9.34 41.77
CA LEU A 17 -21.26 -10.16 42.67
C LEU A 17 -20.58 -10.33 44.04
N PRO A 18 -21.34 -10.38 45.15
CA PRO A 18 -20.81 -10.72 46.47
C PRO A 18 -20.25 -12.16 46.48
N GLU A 19 -19.20 -12.41 47.27
CA GLU A 19 -18.43 -13.68 47.32
C GLU A 19 -19.24 -14.96 47.66
N SER A 20 -20.54 -14.84 47.92
CA SER A 20 -21.41 -15.93 48.39
C SER A 20 -22.21 -16.68 47.30
N VAL A 21 -22.01 -16.39 46.00
CA VAL A 21 -22.75 -17.07 44.91
C VAL A 21 -21.86 -18.11 44.21
N PRO A 22 -22.24 -19.42 44.18
CA PRO A 22 -21.47 -20.45 43.50
C PRO A 22 -21.49 -20.24 41.98
N SER A 23 -20.34 -20.44 41.34
CA SER A 23 -20.01 -20.30 39.91
C SER A 23 -21.16 -19.83 39.01
N VAL A 24 -21.22 -18.52 38.77
CA VAL A 24 -22.09 -17.92 37.75
C VAL A 24 -21.39 -18.01 36.41
N GLN A 25 -22.03 -18.63 35.42
CA GLN A 25 -21.55 -18.71 34.05
C GLN A 25 -22.55 -18.00 33.15
N ALA A 26 -22.08 -16.92 32.51
CA ALA A 26 -22.86 -16.19 31.52
C ALA A 26 -22.50 -16.72 30.13
N SER A 27 -23.53 -17.09 29.38
CA SER A 27 -23.40 -17.58 28.01
C SER A 27 -24.29 -16.74 27.09
N ILE A 28 -23.70 -16.25 26.01
CA ILE A 28 -24.45 -15.53 24.98
C ILE A 28 -25.15 -16.57 24.11
N HIS A 29 -26.48 -16.50 24.05
CA HIS A 29 -27.25 -17.32 23.12
C HIS A 29 -27.98 -16.40 22.14
N HIS A 30 -27.94 -16.74 20.85
CA HIS A 30 -28.59 -15.98 19.78
C HIS A 30 -27.98 -14.59 19.54
N PHE A 31 -26.67 -14.49 19.35
CA PHE A 31 -26.07 -13.28 18.77
C PHE A 31 -26.44 -13.21 17.28
N GLN A 32 -27.56 -12.56 16.95
CA GLN A 32 -27.99 -12.30 15.57
C GLN A 32 -27.79 -10.82 15.24
N PRO A 33 -26.61 -10.40 14.76
CA PRO A 33 -26.46 -9.11 14.12
C PRO A 33 -27.47 -9.01 12.95
N SER A 34 -28.36 -8.02 13.00
CA SER A 34 -29.34 -7.81 11.93
C SER A 34 -28.66 -7.07 10.79
N PHE A 35 -28.26 -7.80 9.75
CA PHE A 35 -27.66 -7.21 8.56
C PHE A 35 -28.75 -6.72 7.61
N THR A 36 -28.98 -5.41 7.55
CA THR A 36 -29.85 -4.83 6.52
C THR A 36 -29.08 -4.67 5.22
N ALA A 37 -29.18 -5.65 4.32
CA ALA A 37 -28.76 -5.47 2.94
C ALA A 37 -29.83 -4.64 2.21
N GLN A 38 -29.51 -3.42 1.75
CA GLN A 38 -30.36 -2.75 0.77
C GLN A 38 -30.24 -3.51 -0.55
N SER A 39 -31.32 -4.19 -0.92
CA SER A 39 -31.34 -5.12 -2.05
C SER A 39 -31.26 -4.38 -3.40
N GLY A 40 -30.15 -4.57 -4.10
CA GLY A 40 -29.94 -4.26 -5.50
C GLY A 40 -28.83 -5.15 -6.09
N SER A 41 -29.21 -6.38 -6.47
CA SER A 41 -28.51 -7.40 -7.27
C SER A 41 -27.13 -7.96 -6.82
N ASN A 42 -27.17 -9.26 -6.48
CA ASN A 42 -26.13 -10.32 -6.56
C ASN A 42 -24.76 -10.16 -5.88
N VAL A 43 -24.55 -9.15 -5.04
CA VAL A 43 -23.44 -9.17 -4.05
C VAL A 43 -24.03 -8.91 -2.68
N VAL A 44 -24.06 -9.93 -1.82
CA VAL A 44 -24.31 -9.75 -0.39
C VAL A 44 -23.00 -9.24 0.21
N ALA A 45 -22.78 -7.94 0.17
CA ALA A 45 -21.89 -7.36 1.18
C ALA A 45 -22.64 -7.50 2.51
N PRO A 46 -22.05 -8.12 3.54
CA PRO A 46 -22.58 -7.95 4.88
C PRO A 46 -22.54 -6.45 5.14
N SER A 47 -23.68 -5.77 5.04
CA SER A 47 -23.81 -4.37 5.42
C SER A 47 -23.80 -4.31 6.94
N ILE A 48 -22.70 -4.76 7.55
CA ILE A 48 -22.50 -4.71 9.00
C ILE A 48 -22.29 -3.25 9.43
N ILE A 49 -21.77 -2.41 8.52
CA ILE A 49 -21.58 -0.98 8.75
C ILE A 49 -22.94 -0.27 8.69
N GLY A 50 -23.53 -0.03 9.86
CA GLY A 50 -24.91 0.45 10.03
C GLY A 50 -25.89 -0.62 10.54
N SER A 51 -25.44 -1.87 10.75
CA SER A 51 -26.24 -2.90 11.42
C SER A 51 -26.33 -2.61 12.91
N CYS A 52 -27.56 -2.57 13.44
CA CYS A 52 -27.78 -2.58 14.87
C CYS A 52 -27.53 -3.99 15.41
N ILE A 53 -26.90 -4.14 16.58
CA ILE A 53 -26.96 -5.40 17.31
C ILE A 53 -28.41 -5.56 17.80
N GLY A 54 -29.22 -6.30 17.04
CA GLY A 54 -30.51 -6.81 17.47
C GLY A 54 -30.33 -7.67 18.72
N SER A 55 -31.27 -7.53 19.67
CA SER A 55 -31.35 -8.17 21.00
C SER A 55 -30.25 -9.20 21.32
N VAL A 56 -29.22 -8.80 22.07
CA VAL A 56 -28.31 -9.76 22.73
C VAL A 56 -29.08 -10.40 23.89
N ASN A 57 -29.44 -11.68 23.76
CA ASN A 57 -30.03 -12.44 24.87
C ASN A 57 -28.89 -13.10 25.65
N ILE A 58 -28.65 -12.61 26.87
CA ILE A 58 -27.63 -13.16 27.79
C ILE A 58 -28.38 -14.00 28.82
N SER A 59 -28.20 -15.31 28.80
CA SER A 59 -28.71 -16.16 29.88
C SER A 59 -27.63 -16.33 30.93
N ILE A 60 -28.01 -16.18 32.19
CA ILE A 60 -27.12 -16.39 33.32
C ILE A 60 -27.57 -17.67 34.00
N SER A 61 -26.69 -18.66 34.01
CA SER A 61 -26.92 -19.90 34.74
C SER A 61 -26.13 -19.87 36.04
N MET A 62 -26.83 -20.11 37.15
CA MET A 62 -26.20 -20.34 38.45
C MET A 62 -26.19 -21.86 38.67
N SER A 63 -25.01 -22.48 38.59
CA SER A 63 -24.89 -23.89 38.96
C SER A 63 -24.71 -23.99 40.47
N LYS A 64 -25.59 -24.75 41.14
CA LYS A 64 -25.33 -25.19 42.51
C LYS A 64 -24.10 -26.11 42.43
N GLY A 65 -22.98 -25.65 42.99
CA GLY A 65 -21.79 -26.47 43.18
C GLY A 65 -22.17 -27.72 43.97
N SER A 66 -21.83 -28.87 43.44
CA SER A 66 -21.89 -30.16 44.10
C SER A 66 -21.06 -30.11 45.39
N ASN A 67 -21.71 -29.98 46.53
CA ASN A 67 -21.21 -30.47 47.82
C ASN A 67 -22.42 -30.79 48.70
N ASP A 68 -22.39 -32.00 49.25
CA ASP A 68 -23.27 -32.51 50.30
C ASP A 68 -23.52 -31.45 51.39
N PHE A 69 -24.70 -30.84 51.39
CA PHE A 69 -25.33 -30.37 52.61
C PHE A 69 -26.83 -30.62 52.49
N SER A 70 -27.31 -31.45 53.41
CA SER A 70 -28.69 -31.90 53.62
C SER A 70 -29.73 -30.78 53.51
N GLU A 71 -30.88 -31.12 52.94
CA GLU A 71 -32.08 -30.31 52.65
C GLU A 71 -32.74 -29.55 53.83
N GLU A 72 -32.09 -29.38 54.99
CA GLU A 72 -32.73 -28.87 56.20
C GLU A 72 -32.22 -27.52 56.74
N SER A 73 -31.33 -26.78 56.05
CA SER A 73 -30.82 -25.50 56.60
C SER A 73 -30.83 -24.28 55.68
N LEU A 74 -31.69 -24.21 54.65
CA LEU A 74 -31.74 -23.04 53.75
C LEU A 74 -33.15 -22.56 53.39
N ASN A 75 -34.12 -22.81 54.27
CA ASN A 75 -35.46 -22.21 54.19
C ASN A 75 -35.64 -21.04 55.18
N GLN A 76 -34.58 -20.30 55.47
CA GLN A 76 -34.67 -18.94 56.00
C GLN A 76 -33.67 -18.07 55.23
N ASP A 77 -34.16 -16.96 54.70
CA ASP A 77 -33.48 -15.92 53.90
C ASP A 77 -33.46 -16.00 52.35
N ILE A 78 -34.34 -16.81 51.73
CA ILE A 78 -34.82 -16.54 50.36
C ILE A 78 -36.36 -16.52 50.32
N ALA A 79 -36.97 -15.90 51.34
CA ALA A 79 -38.39 -15.60 51.39
C ALA A 79 -38.61 -14.08 51.54
N GLY A 80 -38.06 -13.33 50.60
CA GLY A 80 -38.37 -11.93 50.43
C GLY A 80 -38.23 -11.58 48.96
N SER A 81 -39.31 -11.12 48.33
CA SER A 81 -39.34 -10.64 46.95
C SER A 81 -38.23 -9.62 46.61
N SER A 82 -37.59 -9.04 47.62
CA SER A 82 -36.46 -8.13 47.52
C SER A 82 -35.17 -8.77 47.00
N GLY A 83 -34.77 -9.98 47.43
CA GLY A 83 -33.48 -10.57 47.08
C GLY A 83 -33.41 -11.10 45.63
N ALA A 84 -34.47 -11.79 45.20
CA ALA A 84 -34.62 -12.24 43.81
C ALA A 84 -34.73 -11.05 42.85
N GLN A 85 -35.43 -9.98 43.24
CA GLN A 85 -35.52 -8.75 42.46
C GLN A 85 -34.16 -8.01 42.39
N GLN A 86 -33.37 -8.03 43.47
CA GLN A 86 -32.03 -7.42 43.48
C GLN A 86 -31.06 -8.15 42.55
N ILE A 87 -31.13 -9.48 42.51
CA ILE A 87 -30.35 -10.30 41.57
C ILE A 87 -30.82 -10.02 40.14
N GLN A 88 -32.13 -9.99 39.87
CA GLN A 88 -32.68 -9.68 38.54
C GLN A 88 -32.27 -8.29 38.04
N ASN A 89 -32.30 -7.27 38.91
CA ASN A 89 -31.87 -5.91 38.56
C ASN A 89 -30.37 -5.85 38.23
N LYS A 90 -29.53 -6.57 39.00
CA LYS A 90 -28.09 -6.67 38.70
C LYS A 90 -27.81 -7.41 37.40
N VAL A 91 -28.59 -8.45 37.11
CA VAL A 91 -28.54 -9.17 35.83
C VAL A 91 -28.84 -8.22 34.68
N GLU A 92 -29.93 -7.45 34.75
CA GLU A 92 -30.30 -6.49 33.71
C GLU A 92 -29.25 -5.37 33.54
N GLU A 93 -28.69 -4.84 34.63
CA GLU A 93 -27.61 -3.84 34.57
C GLU A 93 -26.37 -4.40 33.85
N CYS A 94 -26.00 -5.64 34.18
CA CYS A 94 -24.85 -6.30 33.58
C CYS A 94 -25.11 -6.64 32.11
N GLN A 95 -26.34 -7.03 31.75
CA GLN A 95 -26.76 -7.21 30.36
C GLN A 95 -26.64 -5.91 29.55
N GLN A 96 -27.06 -4.78 30.09
CA GLN A 96 -26.93 -3.48 29.43
C GLN A 96 -25.47 -3.05 29.26
N LYS A 97 -24.62 -3.28 30.28
CA LYS A 97 -23.18 -3.00 30.21
C LYS A 97 -22.49 -3.85 29.14
N VAL A 98 -22.74 -5.16 29.11
CA VAL A 98 -22.21 -6.08 28.10
C VAL A 98 -22.67 -5.66 26.71
N LYS A 99 -23.96 -5.35 26.54
CA LYS A 99 -24.52 -4.89 25.26
C LYS A 99 -23.86 -3.59 24.79
N ALA A 100 -23.62 -2.64 25.70
CA ALA A 100 -22.93 -1.39 25.39
C ALA A 100 -21.46 -1.60 25.02
N THR A 101 -20.74 -2.48 25.73
CA THR A 101 -19.34 -2.83 25.45
C THR A 101 -19.20 -3.55 24.11
N LEU A 102 -20.04 -4.56 23.85
CA LEU A 102 -20.04 -5.25 22.56
C LEU A 102 -20.38 -4.29 21.42
N ARG A 103 -21.41 -3.46 21.58
CA ARG A 103 -21.77 -2.44 20.59
C ARG A 103 -20.60 -1.51 20.27
N ARG A 104 -19.92 -0.98 21.28
CA ARG A 104 -18.74 -0.11 21.11
C ARG A 104 -17.61 -0.82 20.37
N LYS A 105 -17.27 -2.04 20.78
CA LYS A 105 -16.19 -2.84 20.17
C LYS A 105 -16.50 -3.22 18.72
N PHE A 106 -17.76 -3.55 18.42
CA PHE A 106 -18.21 -3.82 17.05
C PHE A 106 -18.29 -2.55 16.21
N GLU A 107 -18.79 -1.42 16.73
CA GLU A 107 -18.77 -0.14 16.01
C GLU A 107 -17.34 0.29 15.65
N GLU A 108 -16.35 0.02 16.51
CA GLU A 108 -14.93 0.24 16.25
C GLU A 108 -14.38 -0.69 15.13
N GLU A 109 -14.59 -2.01 15.22
CA GLU A 109 -14.15 -2.97 14.18
C GLU A 109 -14.85 -2.77 12.82
N LEU A 110 -16.10 -2.29 12.84
CA LEU A 110 -16.93 -2.05 11.65
C LEU A 110 -16.75 -0.66 11.05
N SER A 111 -15.96 0.21 11.69
CA SER A 111 -15.67 1.55 11.18
C SER A 111 -14.70 1.55 9.99
N VAL A 112 -14.03 0.42 9.74
CA VAL A 112 -13.03 0.25 8.68
C VAL A 112 -13.62 -0.53 7.51
N PHE A 113 -13.64 0.11 6.34
CA PHE A 113 -14.00 -0.50 5.06
C PHE A 113 -12.74 -0.71 4.22
N ASP A 114 -12.47 -1.94 3.80
CA ASP A 114 -11.36 -2.25 2.88
C ASP A 114 -11.90 -2.91 1.61
N LEU A 115 -11.87 -2.17 0.50
CA LEU A 115 -12.36 -2.65 -0.80
C LEU A 115 -11.43 -3.71 -1.40
N SER A 116 -10.17 -3.80 -0.96
CA SER A 116 -9.21 -4.78 -1.49
C SER A 116 -9.59 -6.23 -1.17
N ASN A 117 -10.48 -6.43 -0.18
CA ASN A 117 -11.12 -7.70 0.18
C ASN A 117 -12.28 -8.09 -0.75
N TYR A 118 -12.68 -7.22 -1.67
CA TYR A 118 -13.79 -7.40 -2.60
C TYR A 118 -13.32 -7.26 -4.06
N MET A 119 -14.23 -7.43 -5.03
CA MET A 119 -13.92 -7.24 -6.44
C MET A 119 -13.45 -5.79 -6.69
N ARG A 120 -12.23 -5.66 -7.19
CA ARG A 120 -11.56 -4.38 -7.51
C ARG A 120 -12.05 -3.84 -8.85
N SER A 121 -13.26 -3.26 -8.84
CA SER A 121 -13.83 -2.60 -10.01
C SER A 121 -14.64 -1.37 -9.63
N GLU A 122 -14.78 -0.45 -10.59
CA GLU A 122 -15.66 0.72 -10.50
C GLU A 122 -17.10 0.33 -10.13
N GLU A 123 -17.63 -0.73 -10.74
CA GLU A 123 -18.95 -1.26 -10.41
C GLU A 123 -19.03 -1.75 -8.96
N GLY A 124 -17.96 -2.40 -8.47
CA GLY A 124 -17.84 -2.81 -7.07
C GLY A 124 -17.89 -1.62 -6.12
N LEU A 125 -17.17 -0.53 -6.42
CA LEU A 125 -17.21 0.69 -5.62
C LEU A 125 -18.60 1.33 -5.61
N LEU A 126 -19.25 1.46 -6.77
CA LEU A 126 -20.58 2.07 -6.86
C LEU A 126 -21.62 1.28 -6.03
N ARG A 127 -21.57 -0.05 -6.08
CA ARG A 127 -22.43 -0.92 -5.28
C ARG A 127 -22.15 -0.81 -3.77
N LEU A 128 -20.90 -0.53 -3.40
CA LEU A 128 -20.46 -0.43 -2.00
C LEU A 128 -20.41 1.03 -1.48
N MET A 129 -20.82 2.01 -2.28
CA MET A 129 -20.87 3.42 -1.89
C MET A 129 -21.69 3.69 -0.61
N PRO A 130 -22.83 3.01 -0.35
CA PRO A 130 -23.54 3.16 0.92
C PRO A 130 -22.69 2.78 2.14
N VAL A 131 -21.81 1.78 1.98
CA VAL A 131 -20.91 1.30 3.04
C VAL A 131 -19.77 2.29 3.28
N VAL A 132 -19.23 2.88 2.21
CA VAL A 132 -18.21 3.94 2.32
C VAL A 132 -18.75 5.16 3.07
N LYS A 133 -20.03 5.51 2.89
CA LYS A 133 -20.67 6.65 3.57
C LYS A 133 -20.79 6.47 5.08
N THR A 134 -20.92 5.23 5.56
CA THR A 134 -21.08 4.92 6.98
C THR A 134 -19.75 4.61 7.68
N ALA A 135 -18.69 4.33 6.92
CA ALA A 135 -17.35 4.06 7.45
C ALA A 135 -16.66 5.33 8.01
N GLN A 136 -15.74 5.12 8.96
CA GLN A 136 -14.78 6.14 9.42
C GLN A 136 -13.44 6.02 8.70
N VAL A 137 -13.06 4.82 8.27
CA VAL A 137 -11.84 4.56 7.51
C VAL A 137 -12.22 3.80 6.24
N ALA A 138 -11.75 4.26 5.08
CA ALA A 138 -11.95 3.59 3.81
C ALA A 138 -10.61 3.37 3.11
N ASN A 139 -10.27 2.11 2.86
CA ASN A 139 -9.13 1.69 2.06
C ASN A 139 -9.60 1.27 0.66
N LEU A 140 -9.34 2.12 -0.32
CA LEU A 140 -9.68 1.94 -1.73
C LEU A 140 -8.39 1.84 -2.59
N LYS A 141 -7.26 1.49 -1.98
CA LYS A 141 -5.98 1.37 -2.65
C LYS A 141 -6.01 0.29 -3.74
N ALA A 142 -5.39 0.57 -4.89
CA ALA A 142 -5.22 -0.37 -6.00
C ALA A 142 -6.53 -1.05 -6.44
N CYS A 143 -7.64 -0.30 -6.44
CA CYS A 143 -8.97 -0.79 -6.78
C CYS A 143 -9.37 -0.51 -8.23
N ASN A 144 -8.41 -0.12 -9.08
CA ASN A 144 -8.61 0.27 -10.48
C ASN A 144 -9.65 1.39 -10.65
N LEU A 145 -9.71 2.32 -9.69
CA LEU A 145 -10.62 3.46 -9.77
C LEU A 145 -10.16 4.44 -10.85
N THR A 146 -11.12 4.93 -11.62
CA THR A 146 -10.91 5.91 -12.70
C THR A 146 -11.49 7.26 -12.32
N VAL A 147 -11.27 8.27 -13.17
CA VAL A 147 -11.87 9.61 -13.03
C VAL A 147 -13.39 9.55 -12.84
N MET A 148 -14.09 8.60 -13.48
CA MET A 148 -15.57 8.50 -13.44
C MET A 148 -16.12 8.23 -12.03
N CYS A 149 -15.35 7.52 -11.19
CA CYS A 149 -15.73 7.23 -9.81
C CYS A 149 -15.62 8.44 -8.88
N CYS A 150 -14.79 9.43 -9.24
CA CYS A 150 -14.42 10.52 -8.35
C CYS A 150 -15.60 11.43 -7.99
N GLU A 151 -16.51 11.70 -8.92
CA GLU A 151 -17.71 12.49 -8.63
C GLU A 151 -18.63 11.82 -7.61
N ASN A 152 -18.88 10.52 -7.77
CA ASN A 152 -19.69 9.74 -6.83
C ASN A 152 -19.02 9.68 -5.45
N LEU A 153 -17.70 9.48 -5.43
CA LEU A 153 -16.94 9.45 -4.20
C LEU A 153 -16.90 10.83 -3.51
N ALA A 154 -16.84 11.93 -4.26
CA ALA A 154 -16.88 13.28 -3.70
C ALA A 154 -18.16 13.53 -2.90
N ASN A 155 -19.32 13.14 -3.46
CA ASN A 155 -20.61 13.20 -2.79
C ASN A 155 -20.69 12.25 -1.59
N GLY A 156 -20.04 11.09 -1.69
CA GLY A 156 -19.84 10.16 -0.58
C GLY A 156 -19.10 10.81 0.58
N ILE A 157 -17.93 11.40 0.31
CA ILE A 157 -17.05 12.01 1.31
C ILE A 157 -17.76 13.15 2.04
N SER A 158 -18.40 14.08 1.33
CA SER A 158 -19.04 15.27 1.93
C SER A 158 -20.20 14.94 2.87
N SER A 159 -20.88 13.80 2.65
CA SER A 159 -22.04 13.37 3.44
C SER A 159 -21.73 12.26 4.46
N SER A 160 -20.46 11.87 4.59
CA SER A 160 -20.03 10.72 5.40
C SER A 160 -19.48 11.09 6.78
N GLN A 161 -19.23 10.06 7.60
CA GLN A 161 -18.40 10.16 8.81
C GLN A 161 -16.92 9.84 8.55
N LEU A 162 -16.49 9.79 7.29
CA LEU A 162 -15.15 9.36 6.91
C LEU A 162 -14.08 10.31 7.48
N ARG A 163 -13.11 9.74 8.19
CA ARG A 163 -11.94 10.40 8.78
C ARG A 163 -10.66 10.04 8.05
N GLU A 164 -10.53 8.80 7.57
CA GLU A 164 -9.38 8.37 6.78
C GLU A 164 -9.80 7.77 5.44
N LEU A 165 -9.10 8.16 4.37
CA LEU A 165 -9.31 7.65 3.02
C LEU A 165 -7.97 7.35 2.36
N ASP A 166 -7.79 6.11 1.91
CA ASP A 166 -6.67 5.70 1.08
C ASP A 166 -7.14 5.43 -0.35
N LEU A 167 -6.69 6.26 -1.29
CA LEU A 167 -6.96 6.16 -2.73
C LEU A 167 -5.72 5.77 -3.53
N SER A 168 -4.64 5.36 -2.86
CA SER A 168 -3.34 5.12 -3.48
C SER A 168 -3.38 4.09 -4.62
N ASN A 169 -2.50 4.23 -5.61
CA ASN A 169 -2.36 3.32 -6.76
C ASN A 169 -3.65 3.18 -7.59
N ASN A 170 -4.41 4.27 -7.73
CA ASN A 170 -5.52 4.37 -8.69
C ASN A 170 -5.20 5.43 -9.74
N ASN A 171 -5.71 5.27 -10.96
CA ASN A 171 -5.43 6.22 -12.04
C ASN A 171 -6.40 7.42 -12.01
N LEU A 172 -6.33 8.22 -10.95
CA LEU A 172 -7.25 9.34 -10.74
C LEU A 172 -6.95 10.52 -11.65
N THR A 173 -5.67 10.81 -11.92
CA THR A 173 -5.21 11.99 -12.67
C THR A 173 -5.64 13.33 -12.04
N ASP A 174 -5.21 14.45 -12.63
CA ASP A 174 -5.63 15.79 -12.18
C ASP A 174 -7.14 16.00 -12.30
N SER A 175 -7.79 15.38 -13.30
CA SER A 175 -9.24 15.47 -13.51
C SER A 175 -10.01 14.82 -12.36
N GLY A 176 -9.59 13.62 -11.93
CA GLY A 176 -10.24 12.92 -10.82
C GLY A 176 -10.10 13.70 -9.51
N LEU A 177 -8.92 14.26 -9.23
CA LEU A 177 -8.73 15.10 -8.04
C LEU A 177 -9.60 16.36 -8.07
N LYS A 178 -9.75 16.99 -9.24
CA LYS A 178 -10.65 18.12 -9.42
C LYS A 178 -12.10 17.76 -9.05
N GLN A 179 -12.58 16.58 -9.44
CA GLN A 179 -13.92 16.10 -9.06
C GLN A 179 -14.03 15.83 -7.55
N LEU A 180 -12.99 15.29 -6.92
CA LEU A 180 -12.97 15.06 -5.46
C LEU A 180 -12.98 16.34 -4.62
N SER A 181 -12.54 17.46 -5.19
CA SER A 181 -12.27 18.71 -4.45
C SER A 181 -13.45 19.21 -3.60
N ASN A 182 -14.69 19.12 -4.09
CA ASN A 182 -15.88 19.53 -3.35
C ASN A 182 -16.16 18.61 -2.16
N GLY A 183 -15.92 17.30 -2.33
CA GLY A 183 -16.01 16.33 -1.24
C GLY A 183 -14.96 16.60 -0.16
N LEU A 184 -13.72 16.85 -0.57
CA LEU A 184 -12.61 17.11 0.34
C LEU A 184 -12.75 18.42 1.11
N LYS A 185 -13.31 19.48 0.50
CA LYS A 185 -13.55 20.77 1.16
C LYS A 185 -14.59 20.70 2.27
N ASN A 186 -15.64 19.91 2.07
CA ASN A 186 -16.83 19.91 2.93
C ASN A 186 -16.96 18.65 3.81
N GLY A 187 -16.06 17.68 3.64
CA GLY A 187 -16.06 16.44 4.40
C GLY A 187 -15.42 16.58 5.78
N LYS A 188 -15.48 15.50 6.56
CA LYS A 188 -14.84 15.39 7.88
C LYS A 188 -13.47 14.71 7.83
N LEU A 189 -12.88 14.63 6.62
CA LEU A 189 -11.69 13.84 6.38
C LEU A 189 -10.47 14.48 7.04
N GLU A 190 -9.78 13.71 7.88
CA GLU A 190 -8.57 14.12 8.59
C GLU A 190 -7.30 13.57 7.93
N LYS A 191 -7.42 12.45 7.21
CA LYS A 191 -6.29 11.78 6.55
C LYS A 191 -6.63 11.33 5.14
N LEU A 192 -5.78 11.73 4.19
CA LEU A 192 -5.93 11.41 2.78
C LEU A 192 -4.61 10.89 2.22
N ARG A 193 -4.66 9.70 1.63
CA ARG A 193 -3.52 9.14 0.88
C ARG A 193 -3.87 9.07 -0.59
N LEU A 194 -3.05 9.71 -1.41
CA LEU A 194 -3.16 9.78 -2.87
C LEU A 194 -1.86 9.30 -3.53
N ARG A 195 -1.20 8.28 -2.97
CA ARG A 195 0.10 7.83 -3.47
C ARG A 195 -0.02 7.26 -4.87
N SER A 196 0.87 7.64 -5.78
CA SER A 196 0.88 7.09 -7.16
C SER A 196 -0.48 7.15 -7.84
N CYS A 197 -1.12 8.33 -7.79
CA CYS A 197 -2.44 8.58 -8.39
C CYS A 197 -2.37 9.27 -9.76
N ASN A 198 -1.17 9.33 -10.35
CA ASN A 198 -0.86 10.06 -11.59
C ASN A 198 -1.24 11.55 -11.52
N LEU A 199 -1.06 12.16 -10.34
CA LEU A 199 -1.23 13.60 -10.17
C LEU A 199 0.01 14.34 -10.68
N THR A 200 -0.20 15.51 -11.27
CA THR A 200 0.85 16.40 -11.79
C THR A 200 0.83 17.74 -11.06
N GLU A 201 1.68 18.68 -11.47
CA GLU A 201 1.63 20.07 -11.01
C GLU A 201 0.24 20.71 -11.17
N ASN A 202 -0.61 20.27 -12.09
CA ASN A 202 -1.94 20.86 -12.29
C ASN A 202 -2.90 20.57 -11.12
N SER A 203 -2.69 19.47 -10.40
CA SER A 203 -3.43 19.14 -9.19
C SER A 203 -3.18 20.10 -8.03
N SER A 204 -2.05 20.80 -8.02
CA SER A 204 -1.62 21.66 -6.92
C SER A 204 -2.58 22.79 -6.61
N VAL A 205 -3.15 23.45 -7.63
CA VAL A 205 -4.11 24.56 -7.46
C VAL A 205 -5.39 24.06 -6.80
N THR A 206 -5.85 22.87 -7.19
CA THR A 206 -7.03 22.25 -6.59
C THR A 206 -6.77 21.90 -5.14
N LEU A 207 -5.64 21.24 -4.83
CA LEU A 207 -5.28 20.89 -3.46
C LEU A 207 -5.05 22.12 -2.58
N ALA A 208 -4.37 23.16 -3.08
CA ALA A 208 -4.21 24.43 -2.37
C ALA A 208 -5.57 25.03 -2.00
N SER A 209 -6.52 25.03 -2.95
CA SER A 209 -7.89 25.50 -2.70
C SER A 209 -8.65 24.64 -1.68
N VAL A 210 -8.39 23.34 -1.61
CA VAL A 210 -8.99 22.44 -0.63
C VAL A 210 -8.46 22.76 0.77
N ILE A 211 -7.14 22.80 0.96
CA ILE A 211 -6.54 23.01 2.29
C ILE A 211 -6.72 24.45 2.80
N SER A 212 -6.94 25.42 1.92
CA SER A 212 -7.24 26.81 2.30
C SER A 212 -8.71 27.03 2.69
N SER A 213 -9.55 26.01 2.62
CA SER A 213 -10.97 26.12 2.96
C SER A 213 -11.18 25.99 4.46
N SER A 214 -11.95 26.90 5.06
CA SER A 214 -12.29 26.89 6.50
C SER A 214 -13.01 25.61 6.95
N CYS A 215 -13.72 24.94 6.04
CA CYS A 215 -14.43 23.69 6.29
C CYS A 215 -13.50 22.46 6.28
N CYS A 216 -12.32 22.55 5.67
CA CYS A 216 -11.39 21.44 5.56
C CYS A 216 -10.90 21.00 6.95
N GLN A 217 -10.83 19.69 7.17
CA GLN A 217 -10.35 19.08 8.42
C GLN A 217 -9.06 18.27 8.24
N LEU A 218 -8.43 18.36 7.07
CA LEU A 218 -7.30 17.51 6.71
C LEU A 218 -6.07 17.86 7.55
N LYS A 219 -5.56 16.87 8.27
CA LYS A 219 -4.34 16.94 9.09
C LYS A 219 -3.19 16.18 8.45
N VAL A 220 -3.47 15.11 7.71
CA VAL A 220 -2.46 14.26 7.07
C VAL A 220 -2.75 14.15 5.58
N LEU A 221 -1.79 14.56 4.75
CA LEU A 221 -1.85 14.44 3.31
C LEU A 221 -0.62 13.74 2.77
N ASP A 222 -0.85 12.64 2.06
CA ASP A 222 0.21 11.86 1.46
C ASP A 222 0.08 11.86 -0.07
N LEU A 223 1.03 12.52 -0.72
CA LEU A 223 1.12 12.69 -2.17
C LEU A 223 2.26 11.86 -2.76
N THR A 224 2.80 10.87 -2.03
CA THR A 224 3.97 10.09 -2.44
C THR A 224 3.88 9.64 -3.90
N ASP A 225 4.97 9.81 -4.64
CA ASP A 225 5.14 9.33 -6.00
C ASP A 225 4.10 9.86 -7.00
N ASN A 226 3.79 11.15 -6.90
CA ASN A 226 3.11 11.93 -7.94
C ASN A 226 4.07 12.97 -8.53
N ASP A 227 3.89 13.42 -9.76
CA ASP A 227 4.85 14.31 -10.42
C ASP A 227 4.51 15.79 -10.15
N PHE A 228 4.54 16.19 -8.87
CA PHE A 228 4.16 17.54 -8.43
C PHE A 228 5.16 18.63 -8.84
N LYS A 229 6.46 18.32 -8.81
CA LYS A 229 7.57 19.21 -9.18
C LYS A 229 7.58 20.52 -8.38
N ASP A 230 8.55 21.39 -8.68
CA ASP A 230 8.68 22.69 -8.00
C ASP A 230 7.49 23.63 -8.27
N ILE A 231 6.92 23.59 -9.48
CA ILE A 231 5.75 24.40 -9.85
C ILE A 231 4.52 23.99 -9.01
N GLY A 232 4.28 22.68 -8.86
CA GLY A 232 3.18 22.20 -8.04
C GLY A 232 3.39 22.53 -6.56
N VAL A 233 4.62 22.40 -6.07
CA VAL A 233 4.99 22.81 -4.71
C VAL A 233 4.76 24.30 -4.49
N ARG A 234 5.20 25.17 -5.42
CA ARG A 234 4.95 26.63 -5.38
C ARG A 234 3.47 26.96 -5.20
N ASN A 235 2.63 26.36 -6.04
CA ASN A 235 1.18 26.59 -5.99
C ASN A 235 0.58 26.05 -4.69
N PHE A 236 0.99 24.85 -4.26
CA PHE A 236 0.50 24.23 -3.03
C PHE A 236 0.91 25.00 -1.77
N SER A 237 2.12 25.57 -1.76
CA SER A 237 2.63 26.44 -0.69
C SER A 237 1.72 27.63 -0.39
N THR A 238 1.01 28.17 -1.40
CA THR A 238 0.03 29.25 -1.17
C THR A 238 -1.12 28.81 -0.25
N GLY A 239 -1.54 27.55 -0.36
CA GLY A 239 -2.56 26.99 0.52
C GLY A 239 -2.02 26.55 1.87
N LEU A 240 -0.77 26.07 1.92
CA LEU A 240 -0.10 25.69 3.16
C LEU A 240 0.09 26.89 4.11
N GLY A 241 0.38 28.07 3.56
CA GLY A 241 0.49 29.32 4.32
C GLY A 241 -0.84 29.96 4.72
N SER A 242 -1.99 29.37 4.36
CA SER A 242 -3.30 29.88 4.74
C SER A 242 -3.58 29.64 6.22
N SER A 243 -4.19 30.62 6.91
CA SER A 243 -4.64 30.47 8.30
C SER A 243 -5.75 29.44 8.50
N TYR A 244 -6.39 28.99 7.42
CA TYR A 244 -7.39 27.92 7.45
C TYR A 244 -6.79 26.51 7.29
N CYS A 245 -5.52 26.41 6.88
CA CYS A 245 -4.86 25.13 6.67
C CYS A 245 -4.62 24.45 8.03
N LYS A 246 -5.10 23.21 8.19
CA LYS A 246 -4.93 22.42 9.43
C LYS A 246 -3.92 21.28 9.27
N LEU A 247 -3.16 21.29 8.18
CA LEU A 247 -2.27 20.21 7.84
C LEU A 247 -1.10 20.15 8.83
N GLU A 248 -0.94 18.99 9.47
CA GLU A 248 0.13 18.69 10.41
C GLU A 248 1.19 17.78 9.79
N GLN A 249 0.82 16.95 8.80
CA GLN A 249 1.74 16.03 8.12
C GLN A 249 1.56 16.09 6.61
N LEU A 250 2.68 16.24 5.91
CA LEU A 250 2.74 16.28 4.45
C LEU A 250 3.84 15.34 3.95
N CYS A 251 3.45 14.35 3.14
CA CYS A 251 4.40 13.49 2.44
C CYS A 251 4.43 13.85 0.95
N LEU A 252 5.60 14.33 0.51
CA LEU A 252 5.94 14.64 -0.88
C LEU A 252 7.06 13.71 -1.38
N SER A 253 7.20 12.52 -0.77
CA SER A 253 8.25 11.59 -1.16
C SER A 253 8.13 11.21 -2.64
N GLY A 254 9.23 11.26 -3.40
CA GLY A 254 9.23 10.89 -4.82
C GLY A 254 8.46 11.85 -5.75
N CYS A 255 8.22 13.09 -5.30
CA CYS A 255 7.46 14.10 -6.04
C CYS A 255 8.26 14.98 -7.02
N ARG A 256 9.55 14.65 -7.22
CA ARG A 256 10.49 15.37 -8.09
C ARG A 256 10.69 16.83 -7.66
N VAL A 257 10.68 17.07 -6.35
CA VAL A 257 10.95 18.37 -5.73
C VAL A 257 12.45 18.63 -5.76
N THR A 258 12.86 19.82 -6.21
CA THR A 258 14.25 20.25 -6.22
C THR A 258 14.54 21.29 -5.13
N GLU A 259 15.74 21.85 -5.14
CA GLU A 259 16.10 23.01 -4.32
C GLU A 259 15.11 24.17 -4.49
N GLU A 260 14.62 24.43 -5.71
CA GLU A 260 13.66 25.51 -5.96
C GLU A 260 12.35 25.28 -5.21
N GLY A 261 11.80 24.06 -5.28
CA GLY A 261 10.59 23.69 -4.53
C GLY A 261 10.77 23.83 -3.01
N CYS A 262 11.96 23.52 -2.49
CA CYS A 262 12.27 23.68 -1.07
C CYS A 262 12.21 25.15 -0.64
N THR A 263 12.57 26.11 -1.50
CA THR A 263 12.43 27.54 -1.18
C THR A 263 10.97 27.94 -0.97
N PHE A 264 10.05 27.42 -1.81
CA PHE A 264 8.62 27.69 -1.67
C PHE A 264 8.01 27.00 -0.45
N LEU A 265 8.47 25.78 -0.10
CA LEU A 265 8.05 25.12 1.13
C LEU A 265 8.50 25.93 2.34
N ALA A 266 9.79 26.28 2.41
CA ALA A 266 10.34 27.00 3.55
C ALA A 266 9.61 28.32 3.82
N SER A 267 9.29 29.08 2.76
CA SER A 267 8.51 30.31 2.89
C SER A 267 7.11 30.10 3.47
N ALA A 268 6.45 28.99 3.14
CA ALA A 268 5.09 28.71 3.62
C ALA A 268 5.08 28.14 5.04
N LEU A 269 6.13 27.40 5.42
CA LEU A 269 6.19 26.71 6.71
C LEU A 269 6.22 27.67 7.91
N ASN A 270 6.79 28.87 7.73
CA ASN A 270 6.82 29.92 8.76
C ASN A 270 5.44 30.34 9.29
N SER A 271 4.39 30.19 8.49
CA SER A 271 3.01 30.52 8.88
C SER A 271 2.08 29.32 8.88
N SER A 272 2.65 28.10 8.89
CA SER A 272 1.90 26.84 8.83
C SER A 272 1.80 26.14 10.19
N HIS A 273 0.94 25.13 10.25
CA HIS A 273 0.83 24.21 11.39
C HIS A 273 1.52 22.86 11.13
N LEU A 274 2.37 22.78 10.10
CA LEU A 274 2.98 21.53 9.66
C LEU A 274 4.08 21.11 10.64
N LYS A 275 3.98 19.89 11.17
CA LYS A 275 4.92 19.28 12.09
C LYS A 275 5.83 18.28 11.40
N ASP A 276 5.30 17.54 10.43
CA ASP A 276 6.03 16.46 9.76
C ASP A 276 6.06 16.68 8.25
N LEU A 277 7.26 16.79 7.69
CA LEU A 277 7.50 16.92 6.26
C LEU A 277 8.39 15.79 5.74
N ASP A 278 7.87 14.99 4.82
CA ASP A 278 8.64 13.95 4.15
C ASP A 278 8.95 14.35 2.69
N LEU A 279 10.23 14.59 2.42
CA LEU A 279 10.81 14.88 1.11
C LEU A 279 11.74 13.75 0.64
N SER A 280 11.65 12.55 1.20
CA SER A 280 12.45 11.40 0.76
C SER A 280 12.31 11.16 -0.75
N TYR A 281 13.32 10.57 -1.37
CA TYR A 281 13.31 10.27 -2.81
C TYR A 281 13.09 11.51 -3.71
N ASN A 282 13.52 12.70 -3.29
CA ASN A 282 13.54 13.92 -4.12
C ASN A 282 14.97 14.39 -4.39
N HIS A 283 15.14 15.65 -4.82
CA HIS A 283 16.45 16.29 -4.95
C HIS A 283 16.46 17.70 -4.32
N PRO A 284 16.29 17.82 -3.00
CA PRO A 284 16.29 19.13 -2.32
C PRO A 284 17.60 19.93 -2.47
N GLY A 285 18.67 19.34 -3.05
CA GLY A 285 19.98 19.97 -3.14
C GLY A 285 20.62 20.16 -1.75
N MET A 286 21.80 20.78 -1.70
CA MET A 286 22.38 21.15 -0.41
C MET A 286 21.65 22.37 0.18
N SER A 287 21.38 23.40 -0.63
CA SER A 287 20.78 24.63 -0.11
C SER A 287 19.34 24.42 0.35
N GLY A 288 18.53 23.62 -0.36
CA GLY A 288 17.16 23.33 0.07
C GLY A 288 17.11 22.51 1.36
N GLN A 289 18.04 21.56 1.53
CA GLN A 289 18.19 20.83 2.80
C GLN A 289 18.61 21.75 3.94
N MET A 290 19.60 22.62 3.72
CA MET A 290 20.03 23.60 4.73
C MET A 290 18.88 24.53 5.13
N LEU A 291 18.14 25.05 4.15
CA LEU A 291 17.02 25.96 4.37
C LEU A 291 15.91 25.31 5.22
N LEU A 292 15.51 24.08 4.89
CA LEU A 292 14.47 23.36 5.63
C LEU A 292 14.95 22.87 7.00
N SER A 293 16.23 22.52 7.13
CA SER A 293 16.81 22.11 8.42
C SER A 293 16.89 23.28 9.39
N ALA A 294 17.20 24.49 8.90
CA ALA A 294 17.21 25.70 9.73
C ALA A 294 15.82 26.00 10.35
N LEU A 295 14.72 25.60 9.68
CA LEU A 295 13.37 25.75 10.22
C LEU A 295 13.08 24.82 11.40
N LEU A 296 13.77 23.68 11.50
CA LEU A 296 13.64 22.79 12.68
C LEU A 296 14.24 23.43 13.94
N GLU A 297 15.18 24.36 13.77
CA GLU A 297 15.85 25.09 14.86
C GLU A 297 15.13 26.40 15.21
N ASP A 298 14.19 26.86 14.37
CA ASP A 298 13.45 28.11 14.59
C ASP A 298 12.32 27.90 15.62
N PRO A 299 12.36 28.57 16.79
CA PRO A 299 11.32 28.45 17.82
C PRO A 299 9.94 28.93 17.37
N HIS A 300 9.85 29.70 16.28
CA HIS A 300 8.61 30.19 15.71
C HIS A 300 8.04 29.27 14.63
N CYS A 301 8.80 28.26 14.18
CA CYS A 301 8.32 27.25 13.26
C CYS A 301 7.69 26.07 14.02
N THR A 302 6.65 25.46 13.44
CA THR A 302 5.98 24.29 14.04
C THR A 302 6.58 22.95 13.59
N LEU A 303 7.52 22.98 12.63
CA LEU A 303 8.13 21.80 12.04
C LEU A 303 8.98 21.06 13.08
N GLN A 304 8.73 19.77 13.25
CA GLN A 304 9.40 18.89 14.20
C GLN A 304 10.23 17.82 13.51
N THR A 305 9.75 17.32 12.36
CA THR A 305 10.43 16.27 11.62
C THR A 305 10.56 16.62 10.14
N LEU A 306 11.74 16.32 9.60
CA LEU A 306 12.07 16.44 8.19
C LEU A 306 12.73 15.13 7.75
N SER A 307 12.14 14.44 6.76
CA SER A 307 12.77 13.29 6.12
C SER A 307 13.29 13.65 4.73
N VAL A 308 14.56 13.32 4.45
CA VAL A 308 15.24 13.55 3.16
C VAL A 308 15.97 12.29 2.70
N ASP A 309 15.48 11.12 3.08
CA ASP A 309 16.10 9.83 2.78
C ASP A 309 16.14 9.54 1.27
N GLN A 310 17.21 8.89 0.81
CA GLN A 310 17.34 8.42 -0.58
C GLN A 310 17.17 9.50 -1.66
N CYS A 311 17.47 10.75 -1.31
CA CYS A 311 17.49 11.89 -2.22
C CYS A 311 18.70 11.85 -3.17
N GLY A 312 18.57 12.50 -4.33
CA GLY A 312 19.65 12.61 -5.30
C GLY A 312 19.18 13.07 -6.67
N GLU A 313 20.11 13.53 -7.51
CA GLU A 313 19.82 14.13 -8.82
C GLU A 313 19.00 13.19 -9.74
N SER A 314 19.20 11.88 -9.62
CA SER A 314 18.41 10.88 -10.36
C SER A 314 16.90 11.01 -10.13
N ARG A 315 16.46 11.55 -8.99
CA ARG A 315 15.05 11.71 -8.63
C ARG A 315 14.33 12.82 -9.41
N ILE A 316 15.06 13.67 -10.11
CA ILE A 316 14.48 14.74 -10.95
C ILE A 316 13.85 14.16 -12.23
N GLN A 317 14.33 13.00 -12.68
CA GLN A 317 13.90 12.37 -13.92
C GLN A 317 12.40 12.00 -13.90
N PRO A 318 11.70 12.03 -15.04
CA PRO A 318 10.29 11.67 -15.10
C PRO A 318 10.06 10.14 -15.04
N GLY A 319 8.86 9.76 -14.58
CA GLY A 319 8.38 8.38 -14.67
C GLY A 319 9.32 7.37 -14.00
N PRO A 320 9.47 6.15 -14.56
CA PRO A 320 10.32 5.11 -13.97
C PRO A 320 11.78 5.53 -13.73
N ARG A 321 12.32 6.46 -14.53
CA ARG A 321 13.72 6.88 -14.45
C ARG A 321 14.09 7.51 -13.11
N LYS A 322 13.13 8.05 -12.36
CA LYS A 322 13.41 8.54 -11.00
C LYS A 322 13.87 7.44 -10.05
N TYR A 323 13.62 6.16 -10.36
CA TYR A 323 14.07 5.02 -9.55
C TYR A 323 15.34 4.36 -10.09
N MET A 324 16.14 5.06 -10.88
CA MET A 324 17.36 4.50 -11.46
C MET A 324 18.25 3.84 -10.39
N LYS A 325 18.65 2.60 -10.64
CA LYS A 325 19.56 1.81 -9.82
C LYS A 325 20.78 1.43 -10.63
N LYS A 326 21.95 1.65 -10.04
CA LYS A 326 23.21 1.12 -10.55
C LYS A 326 23.28 -0.36 -10.20
N LEU A 327 23.52 -1.20 -11.21
CA LEU A 327 23.58 -2.65 -11.08
C LEU A 327 24.98 -3.16 -11.45
N THR A 328 25.32 -4.33 -10.92
CA THR A 328 26.61 -4.99 -11.16
C THR A 328 26.39 -6.48 -11.43
N LEU A 329 26.94 -6.99 -12.54
CA LEU A 329 26.91 -8.41 -12.86
C LEU A 329 27.74 -9.20 -11.83
N ASP A 330 27.23 -10.35 -11.39
CA ASP A 330 27.90 -11.22 -10.43
C ASP A 330 28.80 -12.25 -11.11
N PRO A 331 30.15 -12.13 -10.99
CA PRO A 331 31.09 -13.11 -11.55
C PRO A 331 30.93 -14.51 -10.97
N ASN A 332 30.31 -14.67 -9.79
CA ASN A 332 30.09 -15.99 -9.18
C ASN A 332 28.95 -16.75 -9.84
N THR A 333 28.01 -16.05 -10.48
CA THR A 333 26.90 -16.68 -11.21
C THR A 333 27.22 -16.88 -12.69
N ALA A 334 28.08 -16.04 -13.26
CA ALA A 334 28.36 -16.00 -14.69
C ALA A 334 28.79 -17.36 -15.26
N HIS A 335 28.09 -17.81 -16.31
CA HIS A 335 28.50 -18.98 -17.07
C HIS A 335 29.91 -18.81 -17.64
N ARG A 336 30.65 -19.92 -17.79
CA ARG A 336 32.06 -19.89 -18.21
C ARG A 336 32.26 -19.26 -19.59
N ASP A 337 31.30 -19.33 -20.50
CA ASP A 337 31.41 -18.69 -21.82
C ASP A 337 31.13 -17.17 -21.81
N LEU A 338 30.86 -16.57 -20.65
CA LEU A 338 30.60 -15.14 -20.52
C LEU A 338 31.83 -14.41 -19.98
N SER A 339 32.39 -13.51 -20.79
CA SER A 339 33.41 -12.57 -20.32
C SER A 339 32.73 -11.34 -19.72
N LEU A 340 33.11 -11.00 -18.48
CA LEU A 340 32.66 -9.77 -17.81
C LEU A 340 33.72 -8.67 -17.94
N SER A 341 33.30 -7.47 -18.30
CA SER A 341 34.18 -6.30 -18.50
C SER A 341 33.52 -5.01 -17.99
N HIS A 342 34.23 -3.88 -18.12
CA HIS A 342 33.75 -2.56 -17.68
C HIS A 342 33.31 -2.57 -16.20
N GLY A 343 34.17 -3.08 -15.31
CA GLY A 343 33.83 -3.17 -13.89
C GLY A 343 32.61 -4.06 -13.59
N ASN A 344 32.40 -5.12 -14.38
CA ASN A 344 31.24 -6.02 -14.32
C ASN A 344 29.91 -5.35 -14.72
N GLN A 345 29.93 -4.34 -15.59
CA GLN A 345 28.72 -3.76 -16.18
C GLN A 345 28.40 -4.35 -17.56
N LYS A 346 29.37 -5.00 -18.21
CA LYS A 346 29.19 -5.60 -19.54
C LYS A 346 29.47 -7.10 -19.51
N ALA A 347 28.57 -7.90 -20.08
CA ALA A 347 28.84 -9.29 -20.42
C ALA A 347 28.84 -9.51 -21.93
N THR A 348 29.78 -10.32 -22.39
CA THR A 348 29.89 -10.76 -23.79
C THR A 348 30.02 -12.27 -23.82
N ARG A 349 29.23 -12.94 -24.64
CA ARG A 349 29.40 -14.36 -24.90
C ARG A 349 30.46 -14.55 -25.97
N TRP A 350 31.57 -15.20 -25.61
CA TRP A 350 32.69 -15.43 -26.52
C TRP A 350 33.27 -16.83 -26.26
N THR A 351 34.48 -16.90 -25.74
CA THR A 351 35.17 -18.15 -25.38
C THR A 351 35.07 -18.43 -23.89
N LYS A 352 35.30 -19.69 -23.53
CA LYS A 352 35.35 -20.16 -22.15
C LYS A 352 36.38 -19.39 -21.33
N GLN A 353 35.93 -18.83 -20.22
CA GLN A 353 36.68 -18.07 -19.23
C GLN A 353 37.12 -18.96 -18.06
N SER A 354 38.25 -18.59 -17.45
CA SER A 354 38.86 -19.30 -16.32
C SER A 354 38.28 -18.86 -14.97
N TYR A 355 36.96 -18.91 -14.80
CA TYR A 355 36.35 -18.61 -13.50
C TYR A 355 36.57 -19.76 -12.49
N PRO A 356 36.71 -19.47 -11.18
CA PRO A 356 36.68 -20.49 -10.13
C PRO A 356 35.34 -21.23 -10.11
N ASP A 357 35.36 -22.49 -9.68
CA ASP A 357 34.13 -23.22 -9.40
C ASP A 357 33.34 -22.53 -8.28
N HIS A 358 32.02 -22.47 -8.45
CA HIS A 358 31.11 -21.84 -7.49
C HIS A 358 29.74 -22.53 -7.55
N LEU A 359 29.09 -22.67 -6.39
CA LEU A 359 27.77 -23.33 -6.29
C LEU A 359 26.71 -22.58 -7.11
N ASP A 360 26.73 -21.25 -7.04
CA ASP A 360 25.77 -20.39 -7.76
C ASP A 360 26.07 -20.19 -9.26
N ARG A 361 27.14 -20.81 -9.79
CA ARG A 361 27.54 -20.62 -11.20
C ARG A 361 26.63 -21.39 -12.15
N PHE A 362 26.16 -20.75 -13.21
CA PHE A 362 25.51 -21.48 -14.31
C PHE A 362 26.52 -22.35 -15.05
N ASP A 363 26.21 -23.64 -15.23
CA ASP A 363 27.11 -24.63 -15.85
C ASP A 363 26.78 -24.94 -17.32
N PHE A 364 25.51 -24.80 -17.70
CA PHE A 364 25.01 -25.10 -19.04
C PHE A 364 24.37 -23.88 -19.70
N ARG A 365 23.52 -23.15 -18.98
CA ARG A 365 22.85 -21.95 -19.50
C ARG A 365 23.82 -20.79 -19.51
N THR A 366 24.00 -20.14 -20.66
CA THR A 366 24.85 -18.94 -20.82
C THR A 366 24.20 -17.72 -20.16
N GLN A 367 24.16 -17.73 -18.84
CA GLN A 367 23.44 -16.81 -17.99
C GLN A 367 24.36 -16.14 -16.96
N VAL A 368 23.94 -14.96 -16.52
CA VAL A 368 24.54 -14.23 -15.39
C VAL A 368 23.44 -13.46 -14.67
N LEU A 369 23.51 -13.38 -13.34
CA LEU A 369 22.67 -12.51 -12.52
C LEU A 369 23.46 -11.32 -12.01
N CYS A 370 22.77 -10.25 -11.63
CA CYS A 370 23.33 -9.15 -10.86
C CYS A 370 23.52 -9.52 -9.39
N ARG A 371 24.38 -8.77 -8.71
CA ARG A 371 24.64 -8.93 -7.25
C ARG A 371 23.50 -8.36 -6.41
N GLU A 372 22.88 -7.30 -6.89
CA GLU A 372 21.87 -6.54 -6.16
C GLU A 372 20.52 -7.29 -6.17
N GLY A 373 20.09 -7.74 -5.00
CA GLY A 373 18.71 -8.23 -4.80
C GLY A 373 17.78 -7.04 -4.64
N LEU A 374 16.86 -6.87 -5.59
CA LEU A 374 15.98 -5.71 -5.66
C LEU A 374 14.68 -5.95 -4.89
N THR A 375 14.32 -4.93 -4.11
CA THR A 375 13.04 -4.77 -3.41
C THR A 375 12.53 -3.34 -3.64
N GLY A 376 11.23 -3.12 -3.48
CA GLY A 376 10.60 -1.81 -3.72
C GLY A 376 10.62 -1.40 -5.19
N ARG A 377 10.70 -0.08 -5.44
CA ARG A 377 10.69 0.52 -6.79
C ARG A 377 12.12 0.69 -7.32
N CYS A 378 12.40 0.07 -8.45
CA CYS A 378 13.72 0.10 -9.09
C CYS A 378 13.57 0.24 -10.62
N TYR A 379 14.47 0.98 -11.23
CA TYR A 379 14.57 1.09 -12.68
C TYR A 379 16.02 0.92 -13.13
N TRP A 380 16.24 0.21 -14.24
CA TRP A 380 17.54 0.15 -14.89
C TRP A 380 17.39 0.07 -16.40
N GLU A 381 18.41 0.51 -17.12
CA GLU A 381 18.46 0.37 -18.58
C GLU A 381 19.55 -0.60 -18.98
N THR A 382 19.33 -1.28 -20.10
CA THR A 382 20.23 -2.31 -20.61
C THR A 382 20.31 -2.20 -22.12
N GLU A 383 21.53 -2.03 -22.62
CA GLU A 383 21.85 -2.15 -24.03
C GLU A 383 22.21 -3.61 -24.37
N TRP A 384 21.74 -4.11 -25.50
CA TRP A 384 21.92 -5.51 -25.89
C TRP A 384 22.24 -5.67 -27.39
N THR A 385 22.97 -6.73 -27.74
CA THR A 385 23.19 -7.12 -29.15
C THR A 385 23.03 -8.63 -29.31
N GLY A 386 22.60 -9.08 -30.50
CA GLY A 386 22.41 -10.50 -30.80
C GLY A 386 21.07 -11.04 -30.29
N ARG A 387 21.11 -12.11 -29.50
CA ARG A 387 19.92 -12.70 -28.85
C ARG A 387 20.13 -12.69 -27.35
N VAL A 388 19.34 -11.88 -26.64
CA VAL A 388 19.47 -11.71 -25.18
C VAL A 388 18.10 -11.82 -24.52
N CYS A 389 17.99 -12.61 -23.45
CA CYS A 389 16.85 -12.50 -22.55
C CYS A 389 17.23 -11.63 -21.35
N ILE A 390 16.46 -10.56 -21.14
CA ILE A 390 16.60 -9.60 -20.05
C ILE A 390 15.45 -9.85 -19.08
N GLY A 391 15.73 -10.03 -17.80
CA GLY A 391 14.68 -10.38 -16.84
C GLY A 391 15.10 -10.23 -15.40
N VAL A 392 14.28 -10.80 -14.52
CA VAL A 392 14.59 -10.95 -13.10
C VAL A 392 14.32 -12.40 -12.67
N ALA A 393 15.04 -12.85 -11.65
CA ALA A 393 14.87 -14.18 -11.08
C ALA A 393 15.00 -14.13 -9.56
N TYR A 394 14.34 -15.05 -8.87
CA TYR A 394 14.65 -15.30 -7.46
C TYR A 394 16.04 -15.91 -7.30
N ARG A 395 16.63 -15.74 -6.10
CA ARG A 395 17.95 -16.30 -5.80
C ARG A 395 17.99 -17.82 -5.95
N ARG A 396 16.90 -18.49 -5.58
CA ARG A 396 16.71 -19.95 -5.66
C ARG A 396 16.56 -20.54 -7.07
N LEU A 397 16.52 -19.71 -8.12
CA LEU A 397 16.49 -20.20 -9.49
C LEU A 397 17.64 -21.20 -9.70
N CYS A 398 17.34 -22.37 -10.28
CA CYS A 398 18.33 -23.41 -10.49
C CYS A 398 19.50 -22.89 -11.34
N ARG A 399 20.71 -23.39 -11.07
CA ARG A 399 21.95 -23.03 -11.79
C ARG A 399 22.55 -24.18 -12.59
N LYS A 400 22.08 -25.41 -12.40
CA LYS A 400 22.75 -26.63 -12.86
C LYS A 400 21.91 -27.43 -13.85
N GLY A 401 22.51 -27.80 -14.97
CA GLY A 401 21.89 -28.64 -15.98
C GLY A 401 21.10 -27.89 -17.05
N GLU A 402 20.53 -28.67 -17.96
CA GLU A 402 19.90 -28.20 -19.20
C GLU A 402 18.39 -27.98 -19.10
N GLY A 403 17.76 -28.26 -17.96
CA GLY A 403 16.32 -28.13 -17.77
C GLY A 403 15.78 -26.70 -17.88
N HIS A 404 14.45 -26.59 -17.95
CA HIS A 404 13.74 -25.30 -17.91
C HIS A 404 13.84 -24.61 -16.55
N ASP A 405 14.02 -25.38 -15.47
CA ASP A 405 14.16 -24.88 -14.10
C ASP A 405 15.32 -23.91 -13.92
N CYS A 406 16.34 -23.99 -14.78
CA CYS A 406 17.55 -23.17 -14.71
C CYS A 406 17.59 -22.10 -15.83
N TRP A 407 16.58 -22.06 -16.71
CA TRP A 407 16.47 -21.13 -17.83
C TRP A 407 15.66 -19.89 -17.44
N LEU A 408 16.30 -18.72 -17.46
CA LEU A 408 15.65 -17.43 -17.21
C LEU A 408 14.37 -17.22 -18.05
N GLY A 409 13.25 -16.99 -17.37
CA GLY A 409 11.93 -16.79 -17.96
C GLY A 409 11.17 -18.07 -18.33
N ARG A 410 11.70 -19.27 -18.06
CA ARG A 410 11.06 -20.56 -18.42
C ARG A 410 10.63 -21.39 -17.22
N ASN A 411 10.42 -20.75 -16.08
CA ASN A 411 10.00 -21.37 -14.82
C ASN A 411 9.21 -20.35 -14.00
N ASP A 412 8.68 -20.81 -12.87
CA ASP A 412 7.84 -20.01 -11.97
C ASP A 412 8.65 -19.02 -11.10
N PHE A 413 9.99 -19.09 -11.16
CA PHE A 413 10.89 -18.29 -10.34
C PHE A 413 11.58 -17.16 -11.13
N SER A 414 11.20 -16.96 -12.40
CA SER A 414 11.80 -15.93 -13.24
C SER A 414 10.84 -15.41 -14.32
N TRP A 415 11.08 -14.16 -14.70
CA TRP A 415 10.32 -13.42 -15.71
C TRP A 415 11.31 -12.74 -16.64
N GLY A 416 11.05 -12.77 -17.94
CA GLY A 416 11.98 -12.20 -18.90
C GLY A 416 11.36 -11.74 -20.21
N LEU A 417 12.09 -10.87 -20.88
CA LEU A 417 11.87 -10.39 -22.23
C LEU A 417 13.03 -10.91 -23.10
N ASN A 418 12.75 -11.81 -24.04
CA ASN A 418 13.72 -12.25 -25.03
C ASN A 418 13.74 -11.27 -26.21
N CYS A 419 14.88 -10.61 -26.39
CA CYS A 419 15.16 -9.61 -27.40
C CYS A 419 15.98 -10.20 -28.56
N THR A 420 15.53 -9.94 -29.78
CA THR A 420 16.24 -10.26 -31.03
C THR A 420 16.00 -9.14 -32.03
N LYS A 421 16.78 -9.09 -33.11
CA LYS A 421 16.54 -8.15 -34.23
C LYS A 421 15.15 -8.31 -34.86
N ASP A 422 14.57 -9.51 -34.79
CA ASP A 422 13.30 -9.86 -35.45
C ASP A 422 12.08 -9.56 -34.56
N GLY A 423 12.27 -9.27 -33.26
CA GLY A 423 11.19 -8.98 -32.34
C GLY A 423 11.49 -9.31 -30.88
N TYR A 424 10.48 -9.05 -30.04
CA TYR A 424 10.49 -9.36 -28.62
C TYR A 424 9.52 -10.50 -28.29
N ARG A 425 9.88 -11.31 -27.29
CA ARG A 425 9.01 -12.35 -26.74
C ARG A 425 8.99 -12.32 -25.22
N ILE A 426 7.80 -12.45 -24.64
CA ILE A 426 7.58 -12.52 -23.19
C ILE A 426 7.74 -13.95 -22.72
N LEU A 427 8.56 -14.16 -21.68
CA LEU A 427 8.90 -15.46 -21.13
C LEU A 427 8.58 -15.51 -19.63
N HIS A 428 7.68 -16.41 -19.23
CA HIS A 428 7.47 -16.80 -17.83
C HIS A 428 6.83 -18.20 -17.76
N GLY A 429 7.41 -19.15 -17.02
CA GLY A 429 6.95 -20.54 -17.05
C GLY A 429 6.82 -21.09 -18.48
N ASN A 430 5.62 -21.50 -18.87
CA ASN A 430 5.32 -21.96 -20.24
C ASN A 430 4.94 -20.83 -21.21
N MET A 431 4.75 -19.60 -20.74
CA MET A 431 4.40 -18.44 -21.56
C MET A 431 5.54 -18.07 -22.51
N ASN A 432 5.22 -17.84 -23.79
CA ASN A 432 6.18 -17.49 -24.83
C ASN A 432 5.51 -16.66 -25.95
N ASP A 433 4.99 -15.50 -25.57
CA ASP A 433 4.15 -14.70 -26.45
C ASP A 433 4.93 -13.64 -27.20
N VAL A 434 4.56 -13.39 -28.46
CA VAL A 434 5.17 -12.35 -29.28
C VAL A 434 4.64 -10.98 -28.81
N VAL A 435 5.55 -10.03 -28.58
CA VAL A 435 5.16 -8.65 -28.35
C VAL A 435 4.97 -7.97 -29.70
N PRO A 436 3.82 -7.31 -29.95
CA PRO A 436 3.55 -6.61 -31.22
C PRO A 436 4.32 -5.27 -31.29
N ALA A 437 5.64 -5.34 -31.27
CA ALA A 437 6.53 -4.18 -31.32
C ALA A 437 7.78 -4.50 -32.14
N THR A 438 8.14 -3.61 -33.06
CA THR A 438 9.37 -3.72 -33.85
C THR A 438 10.59 -3.23 -33.05
N PRO A 439 11.71 -3.97 -33.05
CA PRO A 439 12.97 -3.49 -32.49
C PRO A 439 13.58 -2.43 -33.41
N ASN A 440 13.52 -1.15 -33.00
CA ASN A 440 14.24 -0.04 -33.64
C ASN A 440 15.29 0.59 -32.71
N SER A 441 15.51 -0.03 -31.55
CA SER A 441 16.50 0.34 -30.55
C SER A 441 16.97 -0.92 -29.86
N ASN A 442 18.26 -0.96 -29.54
CA ASN A 442 18.91 -2.04 -28.79
C ASN A 442 18.95 -1.76 -27.29
N LYS A 443 18.08 -0.88 -26.80
CA LYS A 443 18.03 -0.48 -25.39
C LYS A 443 16.66 -0.78 -24.78
N VAL A 444 16.68 -1.50 -23.66
CA VAL A 444 15.49 -1.88 -22.88
C VAL A 444 15.59 -1.28 -21.49
N GLY A 445 14.54 -0.60 -21.06
CA GLY A 445 14.33 -0.16 -19.68
C GLY A 445 13.51 -1.19 -18.94
N VAL A 446 13.86 -1.50 -17.71
CA VAL A 446 13.10 -2.40 -16.85
C VAL A 446 12.73 -1.66 -15.59
N TYR A 447 11.44 -1.66 -15.27
CA TYR A 447 10.89 -1.07 -14.05
C TYR A 447 10.28 -2.18 -13.19
N LEU A 448 10.74 -2.26 -11.95
CA LEU A 448 10.19 -3.13 -10.93
C LEU A 448 9.45 -2.26 -9.90
N ASP A 449 8.17 -2.53 -9.68
CA ASP A 449 7.45 -2.13 -8.48
C ASP A 449 7.14 -3.39 -7.67
N TRP A 450 8.09 -3.76 -6.81
CA TRP A 450 8.03 -5.01 -6.05
C TRP A 450 6.80 -5.07 -5.13
N THR A 451 6.45 -3.95 -4.50
CA THR A 451 5.32 -3.86 -3.55
C THR A 451 3.98 -3.92 -4.27
N ALA A 452 3.87 -3.31 -5.45
CA ALA A 452 2.67 -3.41 -6.28
C ALA A 452 2.60 -4.73 -7.07
N GLY A 453 3.70 -5.50 -7.10
CA GLY A 453 3.75 -6.75 -7.85
C GLY A 453 3.88 -6.56 -9.36
N ALA A 454 4.45 -5.45 -9.82
CA ALA A 454 4.57 -5.13 -11.24
C ALA A 454 6.03 -5.19 -11.73
N LEU A 455 6.25 -5.85 -12.88
CA LEU A 455 7.52 -5.82 -13.61
C LEU A 455 7.26 -5.42 -15.06
N SER A 456 7.66 -4.20 -15.40
CA SER A 456 7.40 -3.59 -16.70
C SER A 456 8.67 -3.50 -17.54
N PHE A 457 8.56 -3.83 -18.81
CA PHE A 457 9.61 -3.71 -19.80
C PHE A 457 9.26 -2.59 -20.78
N PHE A 458 10.24 -1.74 -21.08
CA PHE A 458 10.12 -0.61 -21.99
C PHE A 458 11.18 -0.71 -23.08
N ARG A 459 10.80 -0.37 -24.30
CA ARG A 459 11.76 -0.03 -25.35
C ARG A 459 12.17 1.42 -25.14
N VAL A 460 13.49 1.68 -25.15
CA VAL A 460 14.04 3.03 -24.97
C VAL A 460 14.50 3.56 -26.33
N THR A 461 13.83 4.57 -26.87
CA THR A 461 14.17 5.17 -28.18
C THR A 461 14.32 6.67 -28.01
N CYS A 462 15.50 7.22 -28.35
CA CYS A 462 15.79 8.67 -28.24
C CYS A 462 15.45 9.30 -26.87
N GLY A 463 15.48 8.51 -25.79
CA GLY A 463 15.14 8.96 -24.44
C GLY A 463 13.70 8.68 -24.01
N ASP A 464 12.81 8.28 -24.91
CA ASP A 464 11.42 7.95 -24.60
C ASP A 464 11.24 6.47 -24.22
N LEU A 465 10.29 6.21 -23.32
CA LEU A 465 9.93 4.87 -22.87
C LEU A 465 8.62 4.41 -23.54
N THR A 466 8.71 3.43 -24.44
CA THR A 466 7.50 2.75 -24.96
C THR A 466 7.28 1.46 -24.17
N LEU A 467 6.14 1.32 -23.49
CA LEU A 467 5.81 0.09 -22.78
C LEU A 467 5.71 -1.08 -23.76
N LEU A 468 6.42 -2.18 -23.47
CA LEU A 468 6.36 -3.43 -24.21
C LEU A 468 5.41 -4.41 -23.51
N HIS A 469 5.57 -4.58 -22.20
CA HIS A 469 4.77 -5.52 -21.41
C HIS A 469 4.93 -5.25 -19.91
N THR A 470 3.91 -5.62 -19.13
CA THR A 470 3.95 -5.63 -17.67
C THR A 470 3.48 -6.97 -17.15
N PHE A 471 4.33 -7.67 -16.40
CA PHE A 471 3.91 -8.79 -15.58
C PHE A 471 3.29 -8.29 -14.28
N HIS A 472 2.23 -8.95 -13.84
CA HIS A 472 1.65 -8.76 -12.51
C HIS A 472 1.78 -10.07 -11.72
N THR A 473 2.45 -10.02 -10.58
CA THR A 473 2.72 -11.18 -9.73
C THR A 473 2.95 -10.74 -8.28
N THR A 474 2.87 -11.67 -7.33
CA THR A 474 3.24 -11.39 -5.94
C THR A 474 4.67 -11.84 -5.70
N PHE A 475 5.58 -10.86 -5.61
CA PHE A 475 6.97 -11.16 -5.26
C PHE A 475 7.07 -11.56 -3.79
N THR A 476 7.75 -12.68 -3.51
CA THR A 476 7.84 -13.27 -2.16
C THR A 476 9.22 -13.10 -1.52
N GLU A 477 10.22 -12.79 -2.34
CA GLU A 477 11.62 -12.59 -1.94
C GLU A 477 12.27 -11.56 -2.89
N PRO A 478 13.47 -11.05 -2.56
CA PRO A 478 14.19 -10.16 -3.47
C PRO A 478 14.42 -10.79 -4.85
N VAL A 479 14.24 -10.00 -5.91
CA VAL A 479 14.47 -10.43 -7.28
C VAL A 479 15.79 -9.87 -7.81
N TYR A 480 16.52 -10.68 -8.54
CA TYR A 480 17.84 -10.36 -9.07
C TYR A 480 17.74 -10.17 -10.58
N PRO A 481 18.12 -9.00 -11.12
CA PRO A 481 18.24 -8.81 -12.56
C PRO A 481 19.14 -9.87 -13.17
N GLY A 482 18.72 -10.41 -14.31
CA GLY A 482 19.37 -11.55 -14.95
C GLY A 482 19.38 -11.45 -16.46
N PHE A 483 20.41 -12.05 -17.05
CA PHE A 483 20.64 -11.98 -18.49
C PHE A 483 21.05 -13.34 -19.04
N HIS A 484 20.40 -13.79 -20.11
CA HIS A 484 20.79 -14.96 -20.90
C HIS A 484 21.28 -14.53 -22.28
N LEU A 485 22.49 -14.93 -22.67
CA LEU A 485 23.11 -14.58 -23.95
C LEU A 485 23.08 -15.79 -24.90
N GLY A 486 22.13 -15.77 -25.84
CA GLY A 486 21.73 -16.93 -26.64
C GLY A 486 22.62 -17.25 -27.84
N TRP A 487 23.30 -16.27 -28.43
CA TRP A 487 24.26 -16.48 -29.53
C TRP A 487 25.67 -16.10 -29.12
N VAL A 488 26.66 -16.70 -29.78
CA VAL A 488 28.04 -16.19 -29.77
C VAL A 488 28.00 -14.72 -30.23
N ASP A 489 28.80 -13.86 -29.62
CA ASP A 489 28.87 -12.41 -29.84
C ASP A 489 27.68 -11.61 -29.33
N SER A 490 26.70 -12.26 -28.67
CA SER A 490 25.68 -11.51 -27.95
C SER A 490 26.32 -10.74 -26.80
N THR A 491 25.88 -9.50 -26.61
CA THR A 491 26.37 -8.65 -25.52
C THR A 491 25.24 -8.03 -24.75
N VAL A 492 25.53 -7.70 -23.49
CA VAL A 492 24.66 -6.91 -22.63
C VAL A 492 25.50 -5.90 -21.87
N LEU A 493 25.03 -4.66 -21.78
CA LEU A 493 25.66 -3.56 -21.05
C LEU A 493 24.62 -2.89 -20.15
N LEU A 494 24.91 -2.85 -18.85
CA LEU A 494 24.14 -2.08 -17.86
C LEU A 494 24.52 -0.59 -18.00
N CYS A 495 23.52 0.26 -18.21
CA CYS A 495 23.71 1.69 -18.47
C CYS A 495 23.69 2.56 -17.21
#